data_AF-A0A2M8YKI8-F1
#
_entry.id   AF-A0A2M8YKI8-F1
#
_cell.length_a   1.000
_cell.length_b   1.000
_cell.length_c   1.000
_cell.angle_alpha   90.00
_cell.angle_beta   90.00
_cell.angle_gamma   90.00
#
_symmetry.space_group_name_H-M   'P 1'
#
loop_
_entity.id
_entity.type
_entity.pdbx_description
1 polymer ?
#
loop_
_entity_poly.entity_id
_entity_poly.type
_entity_poly.pdbx_seq_one_letter_code
_entity_poly.pdbx_strand_id
1 'polypeptide(L)'
;MPASLIDNHLSFLPAAAILAARDRDVPTPPGAPEALAAIAAAKASLAERASLRAIERRRASETRFIAQAWGLSPRGARRSVLIAAGMDADRWESPIHSFTEEERIELRAATSAAIRVYERLLNAI
;
A
#
# COMPACT_ATOMS: atom_id res chain seq x y z
N MET A 1 28.81 -30.43 -3.53
CA MET A 1 27.95 -31.11 -2.55
C MET A 1 27.77 -30.17 -1.36
N PRO A 2 26.62 -29.50 -1.19
CA PRO A 2 26.38 -28.67 -0.02
C PRO A 2 26.34 -29.57 1.22
N ALA A 3 27.14 -29.26 2.23
CA ALA A 3 27.14 -29.97 3.51
C ALA A 3 25.72 -29.98 4.07
N SER A 4 25.22 -31.15 4.48
CA SER A 4 23.87 -31.25 4.98
C SER A 4 23.76 -30.44 6.28
N LEU A 5 22.64 -29.74 6.50
CA LEU A 5 22.37 -28.99 7.74
C LEU A 5 22.45 -29.88 9.01
N ILE A 6 22.40 -31.20 8.83
CA ILE A 6 22.50 -32.21 9.89
C ILE A 6 23.95 -32.37 10.36
N ASP A 7 24.94 -32.22 9.48
CA ASP A 7 26.37 -32.36 9.80
C ASP A 7 26.93 -31.19 10.62
N ASN A 8 26.16 -30.10 10.76
CA ASN A 8 26.53 -28.88 11.50
C ASN A 8 25.68 -28.67 12.77
N HIS A 9 25.05 -29.72 13.28
CA HIS A 9 24.29 -29.61 14.52
C HIS A 9 25.23 -29.50 15.73
N LEU A 10 24.93 -28.60 16.67
CA LEU A 10 25.76 -28.30 17.87
C LEU A 10 26.11 -29.55 18.70
N SER A 11 25.32 -30.61 18.62
CA SER A 11 25.56 -31.88 19.30
C SER A 11 26.76 -32.68 18.77
N PHE A 12 27.25 -32.36 17.56
CA PHE A 12 28.42 -33.02 16.95
C PHE A 12 29.70 -32.20 17.09
N LEU A 13 29.62 -31.00 17.68
CA LEU A 13 30.80 -30.18 17.95
C LEU A 13 31.43 -30.59 19.30
N PRO A 14 32.77 -30.68 19.38
CA PRO A 14 33.46 -30.86 20.65
C PRO A 14 33.04 -29.77 21.64
N ALA A 15 32.74 -30.14 22.89
CA ALA A 15 32.30 -29.19 23.92
C ALA A 15 33.26 -27.99 24.09
N ALA A 16 34.57 -28.19 23.90
CA ALA A 16 35.57 -27.14 23.91
C ALA A 16 35.36 -26.08 22.81
N ALA A 17 34.90 -26.48 21.62
CA ALA A 17 34.59 -25.56 20.52
C ALA A 17 33.33 -24.74 20.81
N ILE A 18 32.33 -25.35 21.46
CA ILE A 18 31.11 -24.68 21.90
C ILE A 18 31.42 -23.64 22.97
N LEU A 19 32.24 -24.00 23.96
CA LEU A 19 32.67 -23.08 25.02
C LEU A 19 33.56 -21.96 24.48
N ALA A 20 34.51 -22.25 23.59
CA ALA A 20 35.36 -21.22 22.97
C ALA A 20 34.60 -20.26 22.05
N ALA A 21 33.46 -20.68 21.49
CA ALA A 21 32.55 -19.80 20.76
C ALA A 21 31.73 -18.93 21.71
N ARG A 22 31.18 -19.52 22.79
CA ARG A 22 30.48 -18.79 23.86
C ARG A 22 31.37 -17.74 24.52
N ASP A 23 32.61 -18.09 24.82
CA ASP A 23 33.56 -17.22 25.51
C ASP A 23 34.09 -16.10 24.59
N ARG A 24 33.95 -16.25 23.26
CA ARG A 24 34.17 -15.18 22.26
C ARG A 24 32.96 -14.27 22.08
N ASP A 25 31.76 -14.76 22.38
CA ASP A 25 30.51 -14.03 22.25
C ASP A 25 30.36 -13.10 23.47
N VAL A 26 31.09 -11.98 23.43
CA VAL A 26 31.02 -10.96 24.48
C VAL A 26 29.69 -10.22 24.33
N PRO A 27 28.77 -10.30 25.31
CA PRO A 27 27.50 -9.59 25.23
C PRO A 27 27.78 -8.10 25.08
N THR A 28 27.20 -7.47 24.05
CA THR A 28 27.37 -6.03 23.86
C THR A 28 26.87 -5.30 25.10
N PRO A 29 27.72 -4.50 25.77
CA PRO A 29 27.34 -3.85 27.01
C PRO A 29 26.11 -2.95 26.83
N PRO A 30 25.20 -2.88 27.81
CA PRO A 30 24.06 -1.97 27.74
C PRO A 30 24.56 -0.52 27.62
N GLY A 31 24.11 0.18 26.59
CA GLY A 31 24.53 1.57 26.32
C GLY A 31 25.83 1.72 25.52
N ALA A 32 26.42 0.62 25.01
CA ALA A 32 27.53 0.72 24.08
C ALA A 32 27.11 1.54 22.83
N PRO A 33 28.01 2.40 22.29
CA PRO A 33 27.67 3.29 21.18
C PRO A 33 27.22 2.52 19.94
N GLU A 34 27.81 1.35 19.69
CA GLU A 34 27.45 0.46 18.58
C GLU A 34 26.04 -0.13 18.74
N ALA A 35 25.67 -0.56 19.95
CA ALA A 35 24.32 -1.05 20.25
C ALA A 35 23.27 0.05 20.10
N LEU A 36 23.57 1.27 20.58
CA LEU A 36 22.68 2.42 20.42
C LEU A 36 22.51 2.83 18.95
N ALA A 37 23.60 2.80 18.16
CA ALA A 37 23.56 3.05 16.73
C ALA A 37 22.73 1.99 15.99
N ALA A 38 22.89 0.71 16.31
CA ALA A 38 22.10 -0.37 15.75
C ALA A 38 20.60 -0.25 16.08
N ILE A 39 20.28 0.12 17.34
CA ILE A 39 18.90 0.38 17.76
C ILE A 39 18.31 1.58 17.01
N ALA A 40 19.08 2.66 16.84
CA ALA A 40 18.64 3.84 16.09
C ALA A 40 18.36 3.51 14.62
N ALA A 41 19.25 2.76 13.97
CA ALA A 41 19.06 2.28 12.60
C ALA A 41 17.84 1.36 12.48
N ALA A 42 17.65 0.43 13.42
CA ALA A 42 16.49 -0.44 13.46
C ALA A 42 15.18 0.37 13.61
N LYS A 43 15.15 1.35 14.51
CA LYS A 43 14.00 2.26 14.70
C LYS A 43 13.71 3.07 13.43
N ALA A 44 14.74 3.59 12.76
CA ALA A 44 14.57 4.32 11.50
C ALA A 44 13.94 3.42 10.42
N SER A 45 14.45 2.19 10.25
CA SER A 45 13.88 1.22 9.29
C SER A 45 12.42 0.85 9.61
N LEU A 46 12.05 0.84 10.90
CA LEU A 46 10.70 0.54 11.33
C LEU A 46 9.77 1.73 11.07
N ALA A 47 10.24 2.95 11.32
CA ALA A 47 9.51 4.18 11.02
C ALA A 47 9.25 4.33 9.52
N GLU A 48 10.24 4.04 8.68
CA GLU A 48 10.10 4.03 7.21
C GLU A 48 9.06 2.99 6.76
N ARG A 49 9.12 1.76 7.28
CA ARG A 49 8.11 0.74 6.97
C ARG A 49 6.71 1.13 7.46
N ALA A 50 6.61 1.79 8.61
CA ALA A 50 5.34 2.26 9.14
C ALA A 50 4.74 3.38 8.28
N SER A 51 5.56 4.30 7.76
CA SER A 51 5.10 5.38 6.87
C SER A 51 4.58 4.83 5.54
N LEU A 52 5.28 3.86 4.94
CA LEU A 52 4.82 3.16 3.73
C LEU A 52 3.47 2.47 3.96
N ARG A 53 3.34 1.70 5.05
CA ARG A 53 2.06 1.05 5.41
C ARG A 53 0.94 2.06 5.65
N ALA A 54 1.24 3.23 6.22
CA ALA A 54 0.24 4.28 6.42
C ALA A 54 -0.25 4.85 5.08
N ILE A 55 0.65 5.07 4.12
CA ILE A 55 0.32 5.50 2.75
C ILE A 55 -0.55 4.44 2.06
N GLU A 56 -0.18 3.17 2.15
CA GLU A 56 -0.95 2.06 1.57
C GLU A 56 -2.36 1.96 2.17
N ARG A 57 -2.49 2.06 3.50
CA ARG A 57 -3.79 2.05 4.17
C ARG A 57 -4.66 3.23 3.73
N ARG A 58 -4.08 4.42 3.61
CA ARG A 58 -4.78 5.60 3.12
C ARG A 58 -5.29 5.37 1.70
N ARG A 59 -4.42 4.92 0.78
CA ARG A 59 -4.81 4.56 -0.59
C ARG A 59 -5.94 3.53 -0.62
N ALA A 60 -5.82 2.46 0.16
CA ALA A 60 -6.86 1.42 0.24
C ALA A 60 -8.20 1.97 0.75
N SER A 61 -8.18 2.84 1.77
CA SER A 61 -9.41 3.49 2.27
C SER A 61 -10.05 4.40 1.22
N GLU A 62 -9.23 5.15 0.47
CA GLU A 62 -9.68 6.02 -0.61
C GLU A 62 -10.30 5.23 -1.76
N THR A 63 -9.66 4.13 -2.18
CA THR A 63 -10.22 3.22 -3.21
C THR A 63 -11.59 2.67 -2.79
N ARG A 64 -11.75 2.26 -1.52
CA ARG A 64 -13.04 1.77 -1.00
C ARG A 64 -14.11 2.85 -1.06
N PHE A 65 -13.77 4.07 -0.63
CA PHE A 65 -14.70 5.19 -0.67
C PHE A 65 -15.14 5.54 -2.10
N ILE A 66 -14.20 5.58 -3.06
CA ILE A 66 -14.49 5.83 -4.47
C ILE A 66 -15.43 4.76 -5.04
N ALA A 67 -15.18 3.48 -4.76
CA ALA A 67 -16.03 2.39 -5.23
C ALA A 67 -17.45 2.48 -4.65
N GLN A 68 -17.57 2.84 -3.37
CA GLN A 68 -18.86 3.04 -2.73
C GLN A 68 -19.61 4.23 -3.31
N ALA A 69 -18.92 5.36 -3.52
CA ALA A 69 -19.51 6.56 -4.11
C ALA A 69 -20.05 6.30 -5.52
N TRP A 70 -19.32 5.55 -6.35
CA TRP A 70 -19.81 5.12 -7.67
C TRP A 70 -21.11 4.29 -7.55
N GLY A 71 -21.12 3.27 -6.68
CA GLY A 71 -22.29 2.40 -6.50
C GLY A 71 -23.53 3.13 -5.99
N LEU A 72 -23.35 4.12 -5.11
CA LEU A 72 -24.43 4.94 -4.54
C LEU A 72 -24.91 6.04 -5.49
N SER A 73 -24.15 6.36 -6.54
CA SER A 73 -24.52 7.41 -7.48
C SER A 73 -25.77 7.00 -8.27
N PRO A 74 -26.74 7.93 -8.50
CA PRO A 74 -27.94 7.64 -9.25
C PRO A 74 -27.64 7.09 -10.66
N ARG A 75 -28.49 6.16 -11.13
CA ARG A 75 -28.36 5.56 -12.48
C ARG A 75 -28.20 6.61 -13.57
N GLY A 76 -29.02 7.66 -13.54
CA GLY A 76 -28.97 8.76 -14.51
C GLY A 76 -27.59 9.42 -14.55
N ALA A 77 -27.03 9.75 -13.38
CA ALA A 77 -25.72 10.39 -13.28
C ALA A 77 -24.60 9.50 -13.83
N ARG A 78 -24.57 8.21 -13.45
CA ARG A 78 -23.58 7.26 -13.97
C ARG A 78 -23.65 7.11 -15.49
N ARG A 79 -24.85 6.97 -16.05
CA ARG A 79 -25.06 6.90 -17.51
C ARG A 79 -24.61 8.17 -18.21
N SER A 80 -24.96 9.33 -17.68
CA SER A 80 -24.55 10.62 -18.26
C SER A 80 -23.03 10.80 -18.28
N VAL A 81 -22.34 10.41 -17.20
CA VAL A 81 -20.87 10.44 -17.14
C VAL A 81 -20.24 9.48 -18.15
N LEU A 82 -20.77 8.25 -18.29
CA LEU A 82 -20.30 7.29 -19.30
C LEU A 82 -20.47 7.83 -20.73
N ILE A 83 -21.63 8.41 -21.06
CA ILE A 83 -21.88 9.02 -22.37
C ILE A 83 -20.91 10.17 -22.63
N ALA A 84 -20.71 11.04 -21.63
CA ALA A 84 -19.80 12.18 -21.75
C ALA A 84 -18.33 11.74 -21.89
N ALA A 85 -17.95 10.59 -21.34
CA ALA A 85 -16.65 9.97 -21.51
C ALA A 85 -16.52 9.16 -22.82
N GLY A 86 -17.54 9.15 -23.69
CA GLY A 86 -17.54 8.40 -24.95
C GLY A 86 -17.64 6.88 -24.77
N MET A 87 -18.16 6.43 -23.62
CA MET A 87 -18.26 5.01 -23.27
C MET A 87 -19.69 4.49 -23.41
N ASP A 88 -19.81 3.16 -23.45
CA ASP A 88 -21.09 2.48 -23.43
C ASP A 88 -21.87 2.79 -22.13
N ALA A 89 -23.04 3.40 -22.29
CA ALA A 89 -23.93 3.78 -21.21
C ALA A 89 -24.55 2.58 -20.48
N ASP A 90 -24.56 1.39 -21.09
CA ASP A 90 -25.14 0.19 -20.49
C ASP A 90 -24.19 -0.45 -19.48
N ARG A 91 -22.90 -0.06 -19.46
CA ARG A 91 -21.92 -0.42 -18.42
C ARG A 91 -22.12 0.32 -17.08
N TRP A 92 -23.26 0.99 -16.86
CA TRP A 92 -23.50 1.78 -15.65
C TRP A 92 -23.61 0.95 -14.36
N GLU A 93 -23.98 -0.32 -14.46
CA GLU A 93 -23.97 -1.26 -13.32
C GLU A 93 -22.58 -1.81 -13.02
N SER A 94 -21.65 -1.68 -13.97
CA SER A 94 -20.30 -2.20 -13.81
C SER A 94 -19.59 -1.49 -12.65
N PRO A 95 -18.91 -2.25 -11.77
CA PRO A 95 -18.15 -1.66 -10.67
C PRO A 95 -17.04 -0.74 -11.19
N ILE A 96 -16.69 0.33 -10.46
CA ILE A 96 -15.68 1.30 -10.93
C ILE A 96 -14.30 0.68 -11.22
N HIS A 97 -13.99 -0.47 -10.60
CA HIS A 97 -12.74 -1.20 -10.79
C HIS A 97 -12.72 -2.12 -12.02
N SER A 98 -13.85 -2.34 -12.69
CA SER A 98 -13.88 -3.05 -13.98
C SER A 98 -13.44 -2.17 -15.16
N PHE A 99 -13.34 -0.86 -14.95
CA PHE A 99 -12.84 0.06 -15.96
C PHE A 99 -11.31 0.09 -15.93
N THR A 100 -10.64 0.31 -17.07
CA THR A 100 -9.18 0.49 -17.10
C THR A 100 -8.76 1.82 -16.46
N GLU A 101 -7.46 2.06 -16.27
CA GLU A 101 -7.03 3.36 -15.74
C GLU A 101 -7.28 4.48 -16.73
N GLU A 102 -7.09 4.23 -18.03
CA GLU A 102 -7.39 5.18 -19.12
C GLU A 102 -8.87 5.53 -19.12
N GLU A 103 -9.75 4.52 -19.01
CA GLU A 103 -11.18 4.75 -18.89
C GLU A 103 -11.52 5.57 -17.63
N ARG A 104 -10.90 5.27 -16.48
CA ARG A 104 -11.13 6.06 -15.25
C ARG A 104 -10.65 7.51 -15.38
N ILE A 105 -9.60 7.79 -16.14
CA ILE A 105 -9.14 9.16 -16.42
C ILE A 105 -10.21 9.92 -17.21
N GLU A 106 -10.75 9.32 -18.28
CA GLU A 106 -11.82 9.93 -19.09
C GLU A 106 -13.10 10.14 -18.27
N LEU A 107 -13.49 9.18 -17.42
CA LEU A 107 -14.64 9.33 -16.51
C LEU A 107 -14.44 10.49 -15.53
N ARG A 108 -13.24 10.67 -14.97
CA ARG A 108 -12.91 11.81 -14.10
C ARG A 108 -12.98 13.12 -14.85
N ALA A 109 -12.46 13.18 -16.07
CA ALA A 109 -12.50 14.37 -16.92
C ALA A 109 -13.96 14.75 -17.25
N ALA A 110 -14.76 13.79 -17.69
CA ALA A 110 -16.19 13.96 -17.99
C ALA A 110 -16.98 14.45 -16.76
N THR A 111 -16.76 13.83 -15.59
CA THR A 111 -17.39 14.24 -14.33
C THR A 111 -17.02 15.67 -13.95
N SER A 112 -15.73 16.03 -14.07
CA SER A 112 -15.24 17.37 -13.76
C SER A 112 -15.84 18.43 -14.69
N ALA A 113 -15.99 18.11 -15.98
CA ALA A 113 -16.65 18.98 -16.93
C ALA A 113 -18.13 19.18 -16.58
N ALA A 114 -18.84 18.11 -16.21
CA ALA A 114 -20.24 18.19 -15.79
C ALA A 114 -20.42 19.07 -14.54
N ILE A 115 -19.57 18.91 -13.52
CA ILE A 115 -19.58 19.75 -12.31
C ILE A 115 -19.46 21.23 -12.69
N ARG A 116 -18.49 21.60 -13.54
CA ARG A 116 -18.30 22.99 -13.99
C ARG A 116 -19.49 23.55 -14.75
N VAL A 117 -20.28 22.73 -15.43
CA VAL A 117 -21.52 23.16 -16.09
C VAL A 117 -22.61 23.44 -15.06
N TYR A 118 -22.81 22.53 -14.10
CA TYR A 118 -23.78 22.72 -13.03
C TYR A 118 -23.43 23.89 -12.11
N GLU A 119 -22.15 24.11 -11.81
CA GLU A 119 -21.68 25.28 -11.06
C GLU A 119 -21.99 26.59 -11.79
N ARG A 120 -21.78 26.64 -13.11
CA ARG A 120 -22.12 27.81 -13.92
C ARG A 120 -23.62 28.09 -13.95
N LEU A 121 -24.44 27.04 -14.10
CA LEU A 121 -25.90 27.13 -14.04
C LEU A 121 -26.37 27.62 -12.67
N LEU A 122 -25.81 27.08 -11.59
CA LEU A 122 -26.13 27.48 -10.22
C LEU A 122 -25.81 28.96 -9.99
N ASN A 123 -24.68 29.45 -10.49
CA ASN A 123 -24.28 30.86 -10.35
C ASN A 123 -25.06 31.82 -11.26
N ALA A 124 -25.83 31.30 -12.23
CA ALA A 124 -26.61 32.10 -13.18
C ALA A 124 -28.08 32.30 -12.75
N ILE A 125 -28.53 31.62 -11.69
CA ILE A 125 -29.87 31.72 -11.10
C ILE A 125 -29.77 32.53 -9.81
#